data_AF-A0A4R8MVA8-F1
#
_entry.id   AF-A0A4R8MVA8-F1
#
_cell.length_a   1.000
_cell.length_b   1.000
_cell.length_c   1.000
_cell.angle_alpha   90.00
_cell.angle_beta   90.00
_cell.angle_gamma   90.00
#
_symmetry.space_group_name_H-M   'P 1'
#
loop_
_entity.id
_entity.type
_entity.pdbx_description
1 polymer ?
#
loop_
_entity_poly.entity_id
_entity_poly.type
_entity_poly.pdbx_seq_one_letter_code
_entity_poly.pdbx_strand_id
1 'polypeptide(L)' 'MTPTRTIQSFIDAKKENQSPSEEVWNSLKGYRKWNEPELIGLRNASGYYPDIYFEEGMDETISKLLAKFKERVVPHKF' A
#
# COMPACT_ATOMS: atom_id res chain seq x y z
N MET A 1 -5.23 0.97 13.34
CA MET A 1 -4.62 2.04 12.53
C MET A 1 -5.32 2.14 11.16
N THR A 2 -5.44 3.34 10.57
CA THR A 2 -5.96 3.51 9.20
C THR A 2 -4.86 3.27 8.17
N PRO A 3 -5.15 2.76 6.97
CA PRO A 3 -4.14 2.51 5.94
C PRO A 3 -3.20 3.69 5.64
N THR A 4 -3.75 4.90 5.52
CA THR A 4 -2.97 6.12 5.27
C THR A 4 -1.98 6.37 6.41
N ARG A 5 -2.43 6.20 7.66
CA ARG A 5 -1.57 6.35 8.84
C ARG A 5 -0.53 5.24 8.90
N THR A 6 -0.86 4.03 8.47
CA THR A 6 0.09 2.91 8.35
C THR A 6 1.25 3.24 7.43
N ILE A 7 0.95 3.72 6.22
CA ILE A 7 1.96 4.10 5.23
C ILE A 7 2.80 5.27 5.77
N GLN A 8 2.15 6.28 6.35
CA GLN A 8 2.85 7.44 6.90
C GLN A 8 3.79 7.06 8.04
N SER A 9 3.32 6.27 9.01
CA SER A 9 4.14 5.80 10.13
C SER A 9 5.31 4.91 9.68
N PHE A 10 5.13 4.14 8.61
CA PHE A 10 6.24 3.41 8.00
C PHE A 10 7.31 4.36 7.45
N ILE A 11 6.88 5.36 6.66
CA ILE A 11 7.78 6.34 6.04
C ILE A 11 8.52 7.15 7.11
N ASP A 12 7.82 7.60 8.15
CA ASP A 12 8.41 8.41 9.22
C ASP A 12 9.47 7.61 9.97
N ALA A 13 9.20 6.34 10.30
CA ALA A 13 10.20 5.47 10.91
C ALA A 13 11.46 5.33 10.04
N LYS A 14 11.29 5.14 8.72
CA LYS A 14 12.44 5.05 7.79
C LYS A 14 13.21 6.35 7.66
N LYS A 15 12.53 7.50 7.65
CA LYS A 15 13.17 8.83 7.66
C LYS A 15 14.01 9.06 8.92
N GLU A 16 13.54 8.58 10.06
CA GLU A 16 14.25 8.67 11.33
C GLU A 16 15.34 7.60 11.51
N ASN A 17 15.59 6.75 10.51
CA ASN A 17 16.47 5.58 10.59
C ASN A 17 16.06 4.59 11.71
N GLN A 18 14.77 4.55 12.01
CA GLN A 18 14.16 3.62 12.95
C GLN A 18 13.48 2.45 12.22
N SER A 19 13.27 1.36 12.96
CA SER A 19 12.44 0.26 12.45
C SER A 19 10.96 0.58 12.69
N PRO A 20 10.09 0.41 11.68
CA PRO A 20 8.65 0.51 11.88
C PRO A 20 8.18 -0.46 12.96
N SER A 21 7.20 -0.04 13.76
CA SER A 21 6.68 -0.87 14.85
C SER A 21 5.95 -2.11 14.32
N GLU A 22 5.81 -3.14 15.16
CA GLU A 22 5.04 -4.34 14.80
C GLU A 22 3.58 -4.01 14.44
N GLU A 23 2.99 -2.99 15.06
CA GLU A 23 1.65 -2.52 14.72
C GLU A 23 1.56 -2.04 13.27
N VAL A 24 2.59 -1.31 12.80
CA VAL A 24 2.67 -0.85 11.39
C VAL A 24 2.73 -2.05 10.46
N TRP A 25 3.60 -3.02 10.75
CA TRP A 25 3.72 -4.23 9.95
C TRP A 25 2.44 -5.07 9.93
N ASN A 26 1.80 -5.25 11.09
CA ASN A 26 0.55 -6.00 11.18
C ASN A 26 -0.59 -5.30 10.43
N SER A 27 -0.60 -3.96 10.42
CA SER A 27 -1.55 -3.20 9.61
C SER A 27 -1.25 -3.31 8.11
N LEU A 28 0.03 -3.29 7.69
CA LEU A 28 0.44 -3.47 6.29
C LEU A 28 0.00 -4.80 5.71
N LYS A 29 -0.02 -5.88 6.50
CA LYS A 29 -0.54 -7.20 6.09
C LYS A 29 -2.00 -7.15 5.60
N GLY A 30 -2.76 -6.12 5.99
CA GLY A 30 -4.12 -5.87 5.54
C GLY A 30 -4.27 -5.22 4.16
N TYR A 31 -3.18 -4.91 3.44
CA TYR A 31 -3.22 -4.09 2.22
C TYR A 31 -4.18 -4.59 1.14
N ARG A 32 -4.39 -5.91 1.04
CA ARG A 32 -5.30 -6.52 0.06
C ARG A 32 -6.76 -6.05 0.18
N LYS A 33 -7.13 -5.44 1.31
CA LYS A 33 -8.46 -4.90 1.59
C LYS A 33 -8.52 -3.37 1.51
N TRP A 34 -7.42 -2.70 1.19
CA TRP A 34 -7.35 -1.24 1.11
C TRP A 34 -8.01 -0.73 -0.17
N ASN A 35 -8.44 0.53 -0.18
CA ASN A 35 -9.02 1.14 -1.38
C ASN A 35 -7.92 1.65 -2.32
N GLU A 36 -8.36 2.12 -3.49
CA GLU A 36 -7.46 2.59 -4.55
C GLU A 36 -6.46 3.68 -4.10
N PRO A 37 -6.86 4.75 -3.39
CA PRO A 37 -5.90 5.79 -2.98
C PRO A 37 -4.80 5.25 -2.06
N GLU A 38 -5.14 4.36 -1.13
CA GLU A 38 -4.19 3.77 -0.20
C GLU A 38 -3.23 2.81 -0.90
N LEU A 39 -3.73 2.02 -1.86
CA LEU A 39 -2.89 1.13 -2.67
C LEU A 39 -1.93 1.90 -3.57
N ILE A 40 -2.37 3.03 -4.14
CA ILE A 40 -1.50 3.95 -4.88
C ILE A 40 -0.44 4.53 -3.94
N GLY A 41 -0.85 5.00 -2.74
CA GLY A 41 0.08 5.52 -1.74
C GLY A 41 1.13 4.50 -1.32
N LEU A 42 0.73 3.25 -1.10
CA LEU A 42 1.62 2.14 -0.77
C LEU A 42 2.62 1.86 -1.90
N ARG A 43 2.17 1.89 -3.16
CA ARG A 43 3.03 1.72 -4.34
C ARG A 43 3.99 2.89 -4.56
N ASN A 44 3.56 4.10 -4.25
CA ASN A 44 4.46 5.26 -4.32
C ASN A 44 5.51 5.21 -3.23
N ALA A 45 5.13 4.79 -2.01
CA ALA A 45 6.05 4.63 -0.89
C ALA A 45 7.13 3.58 -1.18
N SER A 46 6.79 2.47 -1.85
CA SER A 46 7.76 1.43 -2.21
C SER A 46 8.84 1.91 -3.19
N GLY A 47 8.56 2.95 -3.99
CA GLY A 47 9.55 3.58 -4.86
C GLY A 47 10.69 4.27 -4.09
N TYR A 48 10.45 4.68 -2.83
CA TYR A 48 11.46 5.28 -1.96
C TYR A 48 11.98 4.30 -0.91
N TYR A 49 11.09 3.44 -0.39
CA TYR A 49 11.37 2.48 0.67
C TYR A 49 10.89 1.08 0.23
N PRO A 50 11.70 0.35 -0.56
CA PRO A 50 11.27 -0.91 -1.17
C PRO A 50 10.98 -2.01 -0.14
N ASP A 51 11.54 -1.87 1.06
CA ASP A 51 11.31 -2.76 2.20
C ASP A 51 9.88 -2.69 2.76
N ILE A 52 9.06 -1.70 2.37
CA ILE A 52 7.62 -1.70 2.70
C ILE A 52 6.89 -2.91 2.08
N TYR A 53 7.46 -3.50 1.02
CA TYR A 53 7.02 -4.77 0.49
C TYR A 53 7.64 -5.91 1.28
N PHE A 54 6.78 -6.57 2.07
CA PHE A 54 7.18 -7.62 2.99
C PHE A 54 6.99 -9.04 2.43
N GLU A 55 6.38 -9.17 1.25
CA GLU A 55 6.15 -10.45 0.59
C GLU A 55 6.50 -10.38 -0.90
N GLU A 56 6.97 -11.51 -1.45
CA GLU A 56 7.16 -11.64 -2.89
C GLU A 56 5.82 -11.55 -3.63
N GLY A 57 5.81 -10.93 -4.81
CA GLY A 57 4.58 -10.78 -5.59
C GLY A 57 3.66 -9.63 -5.13
N MET A 58 4.11 -8.80 -4.18
CA MET A 58 3.28 -7.74 -3.61
C MET A 58 2.99 -6.62 -4.62
N ASP A 59 3.96 -6.21 -5.45
CA ASP A 59 3.73 -5.21 -6.51
C ASP A 59 2.72 -5.70 -7.55
N GLU A 60 2.82 -6.97 -7.95
CA GLU A 60 1.89 -7.60 -8.88
C GLU A 60 0.49 -7.69 -8.27
N THR A 61 0.39 -7.99 -6.98
CA THR A 61 -0.88 -8.05 -6.26
C THR A 61 -1.53 -6.67 -6.18
N ILE A 62 -0.76 -5.63 -5.81
CA ILE A 62 -1.23 -4.24 -5.79
C ILE A 62 -1.68 -3.82 -7.19
N SER A 63 -0.90 -4.15 -8.23
CA SER A 63 -1.24 -3.83 -9.62
C SER A 63 -2.56 -4.48 -10.06
N LYS A 64 -2.80 -5.75 -9.69
CA LYS A 64 -4.07 -6.43 -9.95
C LYS A 64 -5.24 -5.80 -9.22
N LEU A 65 -5.05 -5.37 -7.97
CA LEU A 65 -6.10 -4.70 -7.19
C LEU A 65 -6.45 -3.33 -7.81
N LEU A 66 -5.45 -2.54 -8.19
CA LEU A 66 -5.65 -1.25 -8.86
C LEU A 66 -6.36 -1.40 -10.21
N ALA A 67 -6.04 -2.44 -10.98
CA ALA A 67 -6.74 -2.74 -12.24
C ALA A 67 -8.23 -2.99 -12.02
N LYS A 68 -8.61 -3.73 -10.97
CA LYS A 68 -10.03 -3.97 -10.62
C LYS A 68 -10.78 -2.69 -10.26
N PHE A 69 -10.12 -1.72 -9.63
CA PHE A 69 -10.74 -0.42 -9.37
C PHE A 69 -10.97 0.36 -10.67
N LYS A 70 -10.00 0.37 -11.59
CA LYS A 70 -10.16 0.98 -12.91
C LYS A 70 -11.31 0.37 -13.73
N GLU A 71 -11.45 -0.96 -13.72
CA GLU A 71 -12.55 -1.65 -14.41
C GLU A 71 -13.93 -1.21 -13.90
N ARG A 72 -14.07 -0.97 -12.59
CA ARG A 72 -15.32 -0.48 -12.00
C ARG A 72 -15.67 0.95 -12.40
N VAL A 73 -14.67 1.76 -12.73
CA VAL A 73 -14.85 3.18 -13.09
C VAL A 73 -15.19 3.35 -14.56
N VAL A 74 -14.98 2.35 -15.42
CA VAL A 74 -15.39 2.44 -16.83
C VAL A 74 -16.92 2.41 -16.92
N PRO A 75 -17.59 3.54 -17.27
CA PRO A 75 -19.01 3.51 -17.55
C PRO A 75 -19.15 2.69 -18.83
N HIS A 76 -19.98 1.64 -18.81
CA HIS A 76 -20.47 1.06 -20.05
C HIS A 76 -21.11 2.18 -20.86
N LYS A 77 -20.41 2.64 -21.92
CA LYS A 77 -21.00 3.47 -22.96
C LYS A 77 -21.98 2.57 -23.70
N PHE A 78 -23.26 2.67 -23.34
CA PHE A 78 -24.38 2.25 -24.18
C PHE A 78 -24.47 3.17 -25.40
#